data_AF-A0A7S3MIZ1-F1
#
_entry.id   AF-A0A7S3MIZ1-F1
#
_cell.length_a   1.000
_cell.length_b   1.000
_cell.length_c   1.000
_cell.angle_alpha   90.00
_cell.angle_beta   90.00
_cell.angle_gamma   90.00
#
_symmetry.space_group_name_H-M   'P 1'
#
loop_
_entity.id
_entity.type
_entity.pdbx_description
1 polymer ?
#
loop_
_entity_poly.entity_id
_entity_poly.type
_entity_poly.pdbx_seq_one_letter_code
_entity_poly.pdbx_strand_id
1 'polypeptide(L)'
;TTLTRNGYDVTYITDADPSKKNSTRANIIAEMEAIVSWANLSPGRQIWVSYSGHGTQTTDYDREEEDGMDEAMVPTDYNTAGLLTDDKLKAIFSKLRKESSCMIFMDCCHSGTILDLPYCLSSELSGPLYPPNDNTGTIYCVSAALDEQCAYETAEGGVCTRAFLGSYR
;
A
#
# COMPACT_ATOMS: atom_id res chain seq x y z
N THR A 1 -15.64 -5.81 4.30
CA THR A 1 -16.86 -6.50 3.82
C THR A 1 -17.01 -6.51 2.30
N THR A 2 -16.60 -5.45 1.58
CA THR A 2 -16.69 -5.40 0.10
C THR A 2 -15.91 -6.51 -0.62
N LEU A 3 -14.64 -6.73 -0.27
CA LEU A 3 -13.81 -7.78 -0.90
C LEU A 3 -14.41 -9.18 -0.69
N THR A 4 -14.79 -9.53 0.53
CA THR A 4 -15.41 -10.84 0.84
C THR A 4 -16.70 -11.07 0.04
N ARG A 5 -17.53 -10.03 -0.16
CA ARG A 5 -18.75 -10.14 -0.99
C ARG A 5 -18.45 -10.41 -2.47
N ASN A 6 -17.26 -10.03 -2.94
CA ASN A 6 -16.78 -10.26 -4.30
C ASN A 6 -15.95 -11.55 -4.42
N GLY A 7 -16.03 -12.45 -3.42
CA GLY A 7 -15.39 -13.78 -3.47
C GLY A 7 -13.92 -13.82 -3.07
N TYR A 8 -13.38 -12.72 -2.51
CA TYR A 8 -12.03 -12.72 -1.96
C TYR A 8 -11.98 -13.38 -0.59
N ASP A 9 -10.95 -14.20 -0.37
CA ASP A 9 -10.52 -14.59 0.97
C ASP A 9 -9.69 -13.44 1.57
N VAL A 10 -10.01 -13.03 2.80
CA VAL A 10 -9.49 -11.78 3.38
C VAL A 10 -8.91 -12.01 4.76
N THR A 11 -7.61 -11.74 4.89
CA THR A 11 -6.94 -11.60 6.18
C THR A 11 -7.02 -10.15 6.66
N TYR A 12 -7.42 -9.95 7.92
CA TYR A 12 -7.40 -8.65 8.57
C TYR A 12 -6.27 -8.58 9.59
N ILE A 13 -5.43 -7.55 9.46
CA ILE A 13 -4.42 -7.17 10.45
C ILE A 13 -4.87 -5.83 11.04
N THR A 14 -5.06 -5.77 12.35
CA THR A 14 -5.57 -4.58 13.04
C THR A 14 -5.15 -4.57 14.49
N ASP A 15 -5.00 -3.38 15.05
CA ASP A 15 -4.78 -3.09 16.47
C ASP A 15 -6.09 -2.85 17.25
N ALA A 16 -7.23 -2.75 16.58
CA ALA A 16 -8.52 -2.51 17.20
C ALA A 16 -9.15 -3.77 17.84
N ASP A 17 -8.79 -4.97 17.36
CA ASP A 17 -9.32 -6.25 17.83
C ASP A 17 -8.18 -7.16 18.32
N PRO A 18 -8.03 -7.36 19.65
CA PRO A 18 -6.99 -8.21 20.22
C PRO A 18 -7.07 -9.69 19.81
N SER A 19 -8.19 -10.14 19.24
CA SER A 19 -8.34 -11.49 18.70
C SER A 19 -7.76 -11.65 17.29
N LYS A 20 -7.41 -10.55 16.62
CA LYS A 20 -6.78 -10.52 15.30
C LYS A 20 -5.26 -10.39 15.43
N LYS A 21 -4.58 -10.60 14.31
CA LYS A 21 -3.14 -10.31 14.24
C LYS A 21 -2.95 -8.80 14.38
N ASN A 22 -2.17 -8.39 15.37
CA ASN A 22 -1.78 -6.99 15.54
C ASN A 22 -0.97 -6.51 14.34
N SER A 23 -1.09 -5.22 14.00
CA SER A 23 -0.37 -4.50 12.94
C SER A 23 1.10 -4.21 13.29
N THR A 24 1.79 -5.23 13.81
CA THR A 24 3.24 -5.21 14.04
C THR A 24 3.99 -5.32 12.72
N ARG A 25 5.22 -4.80 12.68
CA ARG A 25 6.08 -4.83 11.49
C ARG A 25 6.25 -6.26 10.96
N ALA A 26 6.49 -7.21 11.85
CA ALA A 26 6.69 -8.60 11.50
C ALA A 26 5.44 -9.24 10.89
N ASN A 27 4.25 -8.96 11.46
CA ASN A 27 3.00 -9.51 10.94
C ASN A 27 2.65 -8.92 9.57
N ILE A 28 2.83 -7.61 9.38
CA ILE A 28 2.57 -6.96 8.09
C ILE A 28 3.45 -7.58 7.00
N ILE A 29 4.76 -7.70 7.25
CA ILE A 29 5.70 -8.34 6.30
C ILE A 29 5.28 -9.79 6.01
N ALA A 30 5.00 -10.57 7.06
CA ALA A 30 4.65 -11.98 6.90
C ALA A 30 3.40 -12.19 6.04
N GLU A 31 2.36 -11.36 6.22
CA GLU A 31 1.13 -11.46 5.43
C GLU A 31 1.34 -10.97 3.99
N MET A 32 2.14 -9.92 3.77
CA MET A 32 2.51 -9.47 2.42
C MET A 32 3.31 -10.54 1.67
N GLU A 33 4.27 -11.18 2.33
CA GLU A 33 5.03 -12.28 1.72
C GLU A 33 4.14 -13.51 1.47
N ALA A 34 3.21 -13.81 2.37
CA ALA A 34 2.29 -14.92 2.22
C ALA A 34 1.33 -14.72 1.04
N ILE A 35 0.75 -13.52 0.88
CA ILE A 35 -0.19 -13.24 -0.21
C ILE A 35 0.53 -13.22 -1.58
N VAL A 36 1.76 -12.71 -1.65
CA VAL A 36 2.60 -12.79 -2.87
C VAL A 36 2.97 -14.23 -3.18
N SER A 37 3.38 -15.01 -2.17
CA SER A 37 3.69 -16.44 -2.34
C SER A 37 2.47 -17.21 -2.82
N TRP A 38 1.28 -16.92 -2.28
CA TRP A 38 0.03 -17.50 -2.73
C TRP A 38 -0.29 -17.13 -4.17
N ALA A 39 -0.12 -15.87 -4.57
CA ALA A 39 -0.32 -15.45 -5.95
C ALA A 39 0.60 -16.24 -6.90
N ASN A 40 1.82 -16.51 -6.46
CA ASN A 40 2.82 -17.18 -7.28
C ASN A 40 2.50 -18.66 -7.57
N LEU A 41 1.66 -19.32 -6.76
CA LEU A 41 1.31 -20.73 -6.93
C LEU A 41 0.59 -21.04 -8.26
N SER A 42 -0.04 -20.05 -8.91
CA SER A 42 -0.73 -20.26 -10.20
C SER A 42 -0.74 -18.99 -11.04
N PRO A 43 -0.60 -19.08 -12.38
CA PRO A 43 -0.78 -17.92 -13.25
C PRO A 43 -2.20 -17.35 -13.13
N GLY A 44 -2.34 -16.05 -13.38
CA GLY A 44 -3.63 -15.36 -13.42
C GLY A 44 -4.24 -15.01 -12.06
N ARG A 45 -3.53 -15.24 -10.95
CA ARG A 45 -4.03 -14.88 -9.62
C ARG A 45 -4.00 -13.37 -9.42
N GLN A 46 -5.00 -12.89 -8.69
CA GLN A 46 -5.17 -11.48 -8.37
C GLN A 46 -5.14 -11.32 -6.86
N ILE A 47 -4.37 -10.35 -6.38
CA ILE A 47 -4.26 -10.03 -4.95
C ILE A 47 -4.62 -8.57 -4.70
N TRP A 48 -5.16 -8.32 -3.52
CA TRP A 48 -5.58 -7.01 -3.08
C TRP A 48 -4.94 -6.71 -1.73
N VAL A 49 -4.33 -5.54 -1.62
CA VAL A 49 -3.75 -5.02 -0.38
C VAL A 49 -4.41 -3.68 -0.10
N SER A 50 -4.86 -3.48 1.12
CA SER A 50 -5.37 -2.19 1.58
C SER A 50 -4.73 -1.88 2.92
N TYR A 51 -4.12 -0.71 2.99
CA TYR A 51 -3.51 -0.16 4.18
C TYR A 51 -4.21 1.16 4.54
N SER A 52 -4.47 1.33 5.82
CA SER A 52 -4.93 2.59 6.39
C SER A 52 -4.20 2.78 7.72
N GLY A 53 -3.53 3.91 7.87
CA GLY A 53 -2.68 4.18 9.03
C GLY A 53 -1.71 5.33 8.79
N HIS A 54 -0.74 5.49 9.69
CA HIS A 54 0.27 6.54 9.55
C HIS A 54 1.30 6.20 8.46
N GLY A 55 1.61 7.21 7.66
CA GLY A 55 2.77 7.25 6.76
C GLY A 55 3.75 8.31 7.27
N THR A 56 5.03 8.11 7.04
CA THR A 56 6.10 9.03 7.42
C THR A 56 7.27 8.90 6.44
N GLN A 57 8.28 9.74 6.59
CA GLN A 57 9.52 9.66 5.82
C GLN A 57 10.69 9.38 6.76
N THR A 58 11.69 8.63 6.30
CA THR A 58 12.95 8.38 7.00
C THR A 58 14.12 8.71 6.08
N THR A 59 15.32 8.90 6.64
CA THR A 59 16.50 9.15 5.83
C THR A 59 16.76 7.98 4.88
N ASP A 60 16.84 8.28 3.58
CA ASP A 60 17.30 7.35 2.55
C ASP A 60 18.82 7.14 2.71
N TYR A 61 19.22 5.88 2.94
CA TYR A 61 20.62 5.50 3.11
C TYR A 61 21.31 5.03 1.82
N ASP A 62 20.56 4.60 0.81
CA ASP A 62 21.11 4.14 -0.46
C ASP A 62 21.05 5.20 -1.58
N ARG A 63 20.36 6.32 -1.33
CA ARG A 63 20.29 7.54 -2.14
C ARG A 63 19.65 7.30 -3.50
N GLU A 64 18.61 6.50 -3.53
CA GLU A 64 17.82 6.28 -4.72
C GLU A 64 16.74 7.35 -4.94
N GLU A 65 16.36 8.09 -3.89
CA GLU A 65 15.37 9.16 -3.97
C GLU A 65 16.00 10.55 -4.15
N GLU A 66 15.34 11.42 -4.93
CA GLU A 66 15.87 12.74 -5.29
C GLU A 66 15.90 13.72 -4.11
N ASP A 67 15.00 13.57 -3.15
CA ASP A 67 14.95 14.37 -1.92
C ASP A 67 15.75 13.74 -0.76
N GLY A 68 16.17 12.49 -0.92
CA GLY A 68 16.94 11.70 0.04
C GLY A 68 16.13 11.15 1.21
N MET A 69 14.83 10.83 1.03
CA MET A 69 13.94 10.47 2.13
C MET A 69 12.94 9.32 1.85
N ASP A 70 13.30 8.06 2.11
CA ASP A 70 12.38 6.90 1.97
C ASP A 70 11.01 7.13 2.64
N GLU A 71 9.92 6.85 1.91
CA GLU A 71 8.61 6.76 2.53
C GLU A 71 8.46 5.47 3.35
N ALA A 72 7.71 5.54 4.45
CA ALA A 72 7.53 4.40 5.33
C ALA A 72 6.15 4.32 5.97
N MET A 73 5.65 3.09 6.06
CA MET A 73 4.51 2.74 6.92
C MET A 73 4.98 2.72 8.37
N VAL A 74 4.06 3.06 9.30
CA VAL A 74 4.31 3.06 10.74
C VAL A 74 3.57 1.88 11.42
N PRO A 75 4.25 0.75 11.69
CA PRO A 75 3.64 -0.37 12.42
C PRO A 75 3.37 -0.01 13.88
N THR A 76 2.52 -0.78 14.57
CA THR A 76 2.19 -0.52 15.99
C THR A 76 3.39 -0.63 16.93
N ASP A 77 4.40 -1.42 16.55
CA ASP A 77 5.64 -1.64 17.29
C ASP A 77 6.83 -0.86 16.71
N TYR A 78 6.59 0.21 15.93
CA TYR A 78 7.65 0.99 15.26
C TYR A 78 8.74 1.47 16.22
N ASN A 79 8.40 1.79 17.47
CA ASN A 79 9.34 2.22 18.50
C ASN A 79 10.43 1.18 18.80
N THR A 80 10.14 -0.11 18.61
CA THR A 80 11.07 -1.22 18.88
C THR A 80 11.50 -1.96 17.63
N ALA A 81 10.64 -2.07 16.62
CA ALA A 81 10.87 -2.83 15.40
C ALA A 81 11.29 -1.94 14.20
N GLY A 82 11.19 -0.62 14.33
CA GLY A 82 11.44 0.34 13.28
C GLY A 82 10.28 0.52 12.32
N LEU A 83 10.48 1.42 11.36
CA LEU A 83 9.52 1.69 10.28
C LEU A 83 9.58 0.59 9.20
N LEU A 84 8.55 0.55 8.36
CA LEU A 84 8.50 -0.32 7.18
C LEU A 84 8.58 0.54 5.93
N THR A 85 9.79 0.66 5.36
CA THR A 85 10.05 1.48 4.17
C THR A 85 9.42 0.88 2.92
N ASP A 86 9.08 1.75 1.99
CA ASP A 86 8.64 1.47 0.62
C ASP A 86 9.59 0.46 -0.09
N ASP A 87 10.88 0.57 0.17
CA ASP A 87 11.93 -0.22 -0.43
C ASP A 87 11.86 -1.70 0.04
N LYS A 88 11.42 -1.90 1.29
CA LYS A 88 11.03 -3.23 1.80
C LYS A 88 9.79 -3.77 1.09
N LEU A 89 8.79 -2.94 0.84
CA LEU A 89 7.57 -3.33 0.14
C LEU A 89 7.88 -3.73 -1.30
N LYS A 90 8.67 -2.91 -2.01
CA LYS A 90 9.21 -3.17 -3.34
C LYS A 90 9.96 -4.49 -3.41
N ALA A 91 10.82 -4.80 -2.43
CA ALA A 91 11.48 -6.09 -2.34
C ALA A 91 10.53 -7.30 -2.19
N ILE A 92 9.35 -7.10 -1.59
CA ILE A 92 8.32 -8.15 -1.46
C ILE A 92 7.53 -8.28 -2.76
N PHE A 93 6.97 -7.18 -3.28
CA PHE A 93 6.08 -7.21 -4.44
C PHE A 93 6.81 -7.44 -5.76
N SER A 94 8.10 -7.13 -5.86
CA SER A 94 8.93 -7.49 -7.02
C SER A 94 9.06 -9.01 -7.24
N LYS A 95 8.73 -9.82 -6.24
CA LYS A 95 8.67 -11.29 -6.35
C LYS A 95 7.37 -11.77 -7.00
N LEU A 96 6.39 -10.90 -7.26
CA LEU A 96 5.12 -11.27 -7.88
C LEU A 96 5.37 -11.76 -9.31
N ARG A 97 4.86 -12.94 -9.64
CA ARG A 97 5.01 -13.52 -10.97
C ARG A 97 4.35 -12.66 -12.05
N LYS A 98 4.96 -12.63 -13.23
CA LYS A 98 4.53 -11.88 -14.41
C LYS A 98 3.04 -12.00 -14.76
N GLU A 99 2.46 -13.18 -14.60
CA GLU A 99 1.06 -13.43 -14.99
C GLU A 99 0.05 -13.16 -13.86
N SER A 100 0.49 -12.63 -12.71
CA SER A 100 -0.39 -12.21 -11.62
C SER A 100 -0.57 -10.69 -11.59
N SER A 101 -1.65 -10.25 -10.97
CA SER A 101 -1.90 -8.83 -10.74
C SER A 101 -2.09 -8.51 -9.26
N CYS A 102 -1.66 -7.32 -8.85
CA CYS A 102 -1.83 -6.79 -7.52
C CYS A 102 -2.50 -5.42 -7.58
N MET A 103 -3.51 -5.20 -6.74
CA MET A 103 -4.11 -3.90 -6.50
C MET A 103 -3.81 -3.47 -5.07
N ILE A 104 -3.20 -2.30 -4.90
CA ILE A 104 -2.80 -1.76 -3.60
C ILE A 104 -3.54 -0.44 -3.36
N PHE A 105 -4.17 -0.32 -2.20
CA PHE A 105 -4.76 0.93 -1.71
C PHE A 105 -3.99 1.39 -0.47
N MET A 106 -3.44 2.60 -0.53
CA MET A 106 -2.69 3.21 0.57
C MET A 106 -3.46 4.46 1.05
N ASP A 107 -4.02 4.39 2.25
CA ASP A 107 -4.73 5.49 2.91
C ASP A 107 -3.89 5.99 4.10
N CYS A 108 -2.80 6.70 3.78
CA CYS A 108 -1.84 7.25 4.73
C CYS A 108 -1.36 8.64 4.29
N CYS A 109 -0.83 9.46 5.22
CA CYS A 109 -0.49 10.87 4.96
C CYS A 109 0.39 11.08 3.70
N HIS A 110 0.31 12.27 3.08
CA HIS A 110 0.75 12.58 1.70
C HIS A 110 -0.11 13.54 0.75
N SER A 111 -1.40 13.95 1.01
CA SER A 111 -2.45 14.64 0.13
C SER A 111 -2.70 16.20 0.08
N GLY A 112 -2.83 16.84 -1.09
CA GLY A 112 -2.74 18.31 -1.17
C GLY A 112 -3.24 19.00 -2.45
N THR A 113 -4.36 18.55 -3.03
CA THR A 113 -5.37 19.56 -3.39
C THR A 113 -6.76 19.08 -3.01
N ILE A 114 -7.39 19.89 -2.16
CA ILE A 114 -8.45 19.56 -1.20
C ILE A 114 -9.86 19.55 -1.81
N LEU A 115 -10.01 18.81 -2.93
CA LEU A 115 -11.25 18.55 -3.70
C LEU A 115 -11.80 19.74 -4.48
N ASP A 116 -11.78 19.66 -5.80
CA ASP A 116 -13.01 19.85 -6.59
C ASP A 116 -12.89 19.06 -7.90
N LEU A 117 -12.93 17.74 -7.80
CA LEU A 117 -12.70 16.78 -8.90
C LEU A 117 -13.77 16.84 -9.99
N PRO A 118 -13.41 16.45 -11.24
CA PRO A 118 -14.09 15.26 -11.79
C PRO A 118 -13.18 14.06 -12.11
N TYR A 119 -11.87 14.20 -12.33
CA TYR A 119 -10.89 13.10 -12.41
C TYR A 119 -9.48 13.65 -12.18
N CYS A 120 -8.58 12.90 -11.53
CA CYS A 120 -7.14 13.19 -11.54
C CYS A 120 -6.34 11.94 -11.93
N LEU A 121 -5.70 12.03 -13.10
CA LEU A 121 -4.75 11.06 -13.65
C LEU A 121 -3.45 11.86 -13.85
N SER A 122 -2.42 11.58 -13.05
CA SER A 122 -1.10 12.16 -13.26
C SER A 122 -0.39 11.36 -14.37
N SER A 123 -0.08 12.01 -15.49
CA SER A 123 0.75 11.45 -16.57
C SER A 123 2.22 11.84 -16.48
N GLU A 124 2.61 12.52 -15.39
CA GLU A 124 4.01 12.88 -15.14
C GLU A 124 4.61 11.82 -14.22
N LEU A 125 5.64 11.13 -14.71
CA LEU A 125 6.48 10.25 -13.90
C LEU A 125 7.21 11.13 -12.88
N SER A 126 6.77 11.10 -11.62
CA SER A 126 7.38 11.86 -10.53
C SER A 126 8.22 10.99 -9.58
N GLY A 127 8.33 9.68 -9.87
CA GLY A 127 9.09 8.75 -9.03
C GLY A 127 10.47 8.42 -9.60
N PRO A 128 11.37 7.85 -8.76
CA PRO A 128 12.67 7.39 -9.20
C PRO A 128 12.56 6.46 -10.43
N LEU A 129 13.46 6.66 -11.39
CA LEU A 129 13.55 5.83 -12.61
C LEU A 129 14.13 4.46 -12.25
N TYR A 130 13.26 3.56 -11.77
CA TYR A 130 13.65 2.17 -11.60
C TYR A 130 13.69 1.45 -12.95
N PRO A 131 14.74 0.64 -13.22
CA PRO A 131 14.76 -0.18 -14.42
C PRO A 131 13.56 -1.15 -14.41
N PRO A 132 12.79 -1.25 -15.50
CA PRO A 132 11.64 -2.13 -15.55
C PRO A 132 12.07 -3.59 -15.36
N ASN A 133 11.33 -4.32 -14.52
CA ASN A 133 11.52 -5.75 -14.36
C ASN A 133 10.44 -6.52 -15.14
N ASP A 134 10.81 -7.01 -16.33
CA ASP A 134 9.91 -7.73 -17.24
C ASP A 134 9.39 -9.07 -16.69
N ASN A 135 9.91 -9.53 -15.53
CA ASN A 135 9.49 -10.76 -14.88
C ASN A 135 8.52 -10.52 -13.70
N THR A 136 8.23 -9.26 -13.36
CA THR A 136 7.28 -8.89 -12.29
C THR A 136 5.86 -8.81 -12.84
N GLY A 137 4.89 -9.21 -12.01
CA GLY A 137 3.46 -9.06 -12.29
C GLY A 137 3.00 -7.61 -12.40
N THR A 138 1.78 -7.40 -12.86
CA THR A 138 1.20 -6.06 -12.97
C THR A 138 0.76 -5.55 -11.59
N ILE A 139 1.28 -4.42 -11.15
CA ILE A 139 0.92 -3.80 -9.86
C ILE A 139 0.25 -2.46 -10.14
N TYR A 140 -0.95 -2.28 -9.59
CA TYR A 140 -1.67 -1.00 -9.55
C TYR A 140 -1.66 -0.49 -8.12
N CYS A 141 -1.20 0.73 -7.89
CA CYS A 141 -1.25 1.39 -6.59
C CYS A 141 -2.14 2.63 -6.67
N VAL A 142 -3.05 2.77 -5.71
CA VAL A 142 -3.88 3.96 -5.50
C VAL A 142 -3.53 4.49 -4.11
N SER A 143 -2.86 5.64 -4.06
CA SER A 143 -2.58 6.36 -2.82
C SER A 143 -3.61 7.47 -2.61
N ALA A 144 -3.92 7.78 -1.35
CA ALA A 144 -4.77 8.88 -0.95
C ALA A 144 -4.11 10.26 -1.13
N ALA A 145 -2.86 10.29 -1.59
CA ALA A 145 -1.85 11.24 -1.15
C ALA A 145 -0.63 11.22 -2.12
N LEU A 146 -0.05 12.37 -2.49
CA LEU A 146 1.35 12.45 -3.01
C LEU A 146 2.35 12.18 -1.87
N ASP A 147 3.63 12.53 -1.99
CA ASP A 147 4.65 12.31 -0.94
C ASP A 147 4.89 13.56 -0.09
N GLU A 148 4.38 14.74 -0.47
CA GLU A 148 4.62 16.00 0.27
C GLU A 148 3.42 16.55 1.07
N GLN A 149 2.32 15.83 1.20
CA GLN A 149 1.05 16.39 1.71
C GLN A 149 0.40 15.51 2.85
N CYS A 150 -0.90 15.51 3.22
CA CYS A 150 -1.51 14.57 4.24
C CYS A 150 -2.88 13.95 3.87
N ALA A 151 -3.03 12.62 3.70
CA ALA A 151 -4.34 11.93 3.60
C ALA A 151 -5.28 12.22 4.78
N TYR A 152 -6.58 12.27 4.47
CA TYR A 152 -7.61 12.74 5.40
C TYR A 152 -8.56 11.61 5.85
N GLU A 153 -8.80 11.55 7.15
CA GLU A 153 -9.66 10.56 7.78
C GLU A 153 -10.85 11.23 8.51
N THR A 154 -12.02 10.60 8.40
CA THR A 154 -13.25 11.01 9.09
C THR A 154 -13.66 9.96 10.12
N ALA A 155 -14.62 10.27 11.00
CA ALA A 155 -15.19 9.28 11.92
C ALA A 155 -15.82 8.05 11.21
N GLU A 156 -16.06 8.14 9.90
CA GLU A 156 -16.59 7.09 9.05
C GLU A 156 -15.50 6.37 8.22
N GLY A 157 -14.22 6.69 8.44
CA GLY A 157 -13.04 6.14 7.76
C GLY A 157 -12.35 7.12 6.79
N GLY A 158 -11.28 6.64 6.15
CA GLY A 158 -10.44 7.40 5.20
C GLY A 158 -11.18 7.84 3.93
N VAL A 159 -10.96 9.08 3.51
CA VAL A 159 -11.72 9.70 2.41
C VAL A 159 -11.43 9.06 1.06
N CYS A 160 -10.18 8.69 0.78
CA CYS A 160 -9.81 8.02 -0.47
C CYS A 160 -10.51 6.66 -0.59
N THR A 161 -10.39 5.85 0.46
CA THR A 161 -11.05 4.53 0.51
C THR A 161 -12.56 4.65 0.29
N ARG A 162 -13.20 5.64 0.94
CA ARG A 162 -14.64 5.87 0.79
C ARG A 162 -15.03 6.36 -0.60
N ALA A 163 -14.26 7.26 -1.21
CA ALA A 163 -14.51 7.75 -2.56
C ALA A 163 -14.44 6.60 -3.57
N PHE A 164 -13.44 5.73 -3.46
CA PHE A 164 -13.31 4.54 -4.30
C PHE A 164 -14.47 3.56 -4.10
N LEU A 165 -14.88 3.30 -2.85
CA LEU A 165 -16.03 2.41 -2.59
C LEU A 165 -17.37 3.04 -3.02
N GLY A 166 -17.48 4.36 -3.01
CA GLY A 166 -18.66 5.11 -3.42
C GLY A 166 -18.86 5.11 -4.94
N SER A 167 -17.79 5.12 -5.73
CA SER A 167 -17.86 5.07 -7.19
C SER A 167 -18.27 3.70 -7.75
N TYR A 168 -18.23 2.65 -6.92
CA TYR A 168 -18.64 1.30 -7.28
C TYR A 168 -20.14 1.02 -7.03
N ARG A 169 -20.89 1.99 -6.50
CA ARG A 169 -22.35 1.88 -6.28
C ARG A 169 -23.15 2.51 -7.40
#